data_AF-Q71J64-F1
#
_entry.id   AF-Q71J64-F1
#
_cell.length_a   1.000
_cell.length_b   1.000
_cell.length_c   1.000
_cell.angle_alpha   90.00
_cell.angle_beta   90.00
_cell.angle_gamma   90.00
#
_symmetry.space_group_name_H-M   'P 1'
#
loop_
_entity.id
_entity.type
_entity.pdbx_description
1 polymer ?
#
loop_
_entity_poly.entity_id
_entity_poly.type
_entity_poly.pdbx_seq_one_letter_code
_entity_poly.pdbx_strand_id
1 'polypeptide(L)'
;MDLKETEISTKEAFHGGFINLHVETVMLPNGKTASRELVDHRPAAAAICINDEKKMLLVTQWREAIKQLTLEIPAGMIDASDVNPLDAMKRELNEEGGLKAEYWEKVAEF
;
A
#
# COMPACT_ATOMS: atom_id res chain seq x y z
N MET A 1 -28.34 6.21 9.20
CA MET A 1 -27.73 5.61 10.41
C MET A 1 -26.35 6.20 10.51
N ASP A 2 -26.01 6.86 11.61
CA ASP A 2 -24.65 7.35 11.80
C ASP A 2 -23.76 6.16 12.17
N LEU A 3 -22.72 5.93 11.37
CA LEU A 3 -21.77 4.82 11.53
C LEU A 3 -20.39 5.31 11.97
N LYS A 4 -20.25 6.62 12.25
CA LYS A 4 -18.98 7.22 12.58
C LYS A 4 -18.51 6.79 13.97
N GLU A 5 -17.29 6.28 14.03
CA GLU A 5 -16.56 6.10 15.29
C GLU A 5 -15.70 7.34 15.55
N THR A 6 -15.52 7.71 16.82
CA THR A 6 -14.68 8.86 17.21
C THR A 6 -13.55 8.39 18.11
N GLU A 7 -12.30 8.70 17.74
CA GLU A 7 -11.14 8.41 18.57
C GLU A 7 -11.23 9.15 19.91
N ILE A 8 -11.00 8.41 21.01
CA ILE A 8 -10.90 8.96 22.38
C ILE A 8 -9.44 9.06 22.80
N SER A 9 -8.64 8.03 22.49
CA SER A 9 -7.22 7.98 22.80
C SER A 9 -6.51 6.96 21.94
N THR A 10 -5.25 7.23 21.60
CA THR A 10 -4.35 6.29 20.92
C THR A 10 -3.15 5.94 21.81
N LYS A 11 -2.65 4.71 21.67
CA LYS A 11 -1.42 4.25 22.33
C LYS A 11 -0.59 3.43 21.34
N GLU A 12 0.67 3.81 21.16
CA GLU A 12 1.62 2.99 20.42
C GLU A 12 1.88 1.67 21.16
N ALA A 13 1.67 0.56 20.46
CA ALA A 13 1.94 -0.78 20.96
C ALA A 13 3.24 -1.36 20.39
N PHE A 14 3.63 -0.94 19.18
CA PHE A 14 4.88 -1.32 18.55
C PHE A 14 5.34 -0.26 17.53
N HIS A 15 6.64 0.02 17.51
CA HIS A 15 7.29 0.90 16.55
C HIS A 15 8.37 0.13 15.79
N GLY A 16 8.24 0.08 14.47
CA GLY A 16 9.13 -0.71 13.61
C GLY A 16 9.67 0.10 12.43
N GLY A 17 10.61 -0.50 11.69
CA GLY A 17 11.17 0.12 10.48
C GLY A 17 10.23 0.09 9.26
N PHE A 18 9.20 -0.75 9.29
CA PHE A 18 8.28 -0.96 8.15
C PHE A 18 6.80 -0.76 8.51
N ILE A 19 6.43 -1.08 9.75
CA ILE A 19 5.07 -0.94 10.26
C ILE A 19 5.13 -0.33 11.66
N ASN A 20 4.09 0.42 12.00
CA ASN A 20 3.78 0.79 13.38
C ASN A 20 2.42 0.19 13.74
N LEU A 21 2.25 -0.20 15.00
CA LEU A 21 0.98 -0.69 15.54
C LEU A 21 0.58 0.23 16.67
N HIS A 22 -0.63 0.77 16.58
CA HIS A 22 -1.24 1.52 17.66
C HIS A 22 -2.62 0.95 17.99
N VAL A 23 -3.00 1.12 19.26
CA VAL A 23 -4.27 0.66 19.79
C VAL A 23 -5.07 1.89 20.17
N GLU A 24 -6.20 2.08 19.49
CA GLU A 24 -7.13 3.16 19.78
C GLU A 24 -8.27 2.69 20.69
N THR A 25 -8.71 3.58 21.56
CA THR A 25 -10.03 3.50 22.18
C THR A 25 -10.94 4.44 21.41
N VAL A 26 -12.05 3.92 20.88
CA VAL A 26 -13.02 4.67 20.07
C VAL A 26 -14.38 4.69 20.74
N MET A 27 -15.11 5.78 20.55
CA MET A 27 -16.54 5.89 20.87
C MET A 27 -17.37 5.42 19.68
N LEU A 28 -18.25 4.46 19.91
CA LEU A 28 -19.20 3.95 18.94
C LEU A 28 -20.44 4.86 18.84
N PRO A 29 -21.21 4.81 17.74
CA PRO A 29 -22.45 5.60 17.59
C PRO A 29 -23.49 5.38 18.70
N ASN A 30 -23.43 4.24 19.40
CA ASN A 30 -24.31 3.92 20.53
C ASN A 30 -23.80 4.43 21.89
N GLY A 31 -22.72 5.22 21.91
CA GLY A 31 -22.11 5.79 23.11
C GLY A 31 -21.21 4.83 23.91
N LYS A 32 -21.08 3.57 23.50
CA LYS A 32 -20.14 2.62 24.11
C LYS A 32 -18.72 2.83 23.58
N THR A 33 -17.74 2.31 24.29
CA THR A 33 -16.35 2.29 23.83
C THR A 33 -15.95 0.93 23.27
N ALA A 34 -15.00 0.93 22.35
CA ALA A 34 -14.36 -0.27 21.82
C ALA A 34 -12.87 -0.01 21.56
N SER A 35 -12.10 -1.10 21.39
CA SER A 35 -10.70 -1.01 20.99
C SER A 35 -10.53 -1.30 19.49
N ARG A 36 -9.58 -0.63 18.85
CA ARG A 36 -9.13 -0.87 17.46
C ARG A 36 -7.63 -1.07 17.47
N GLU A 37 -7.16 -2.13 16.83
CA GLU A 37 -5.74 -2.35 16.56
C GLU A 37 -5.47 -1.95 15.12
N LEU A 38 -4.67 -0.90 14.93
CA LEU A 38 -4.42 -0.29 13.62
C LEU A 38 -2.94 -0.44 13.26
N VAL A 39 -2.69 -1.02 12.09
CA VAL A 39 -1.35 -1.17 11.52
C VAL A 39 -1.13 -0.08 10.49
N ASP A 40 -0.22 0.83 10.80
CA ASP A 40 0.25 1.82 9.84
C ASP A 40 1.25 1.15 8.90
N HIS A 41 0.91 1.12 7.61
CA HIS A 41 1.81 0.68 6.56
C HIS A 41 2.18 1.84 5.64
N ARG A 42 3.37 1.78 5.04
CA ARG A 42 3.77 2.75 4.04
C ARG A 42 2.88 2.64 2.79
N PRO A 43 2.53 3.76 2.14
CA PRO A 43 1.81 3.73 0.89
C PRO A 43 2.68 3.11 -0.22
N ALA A 44 2.02 2.52 -1.21
CA ALA A 44 2.67 1.85 -2.34
C ALA A 44 1.98 2.22 -3.64
N ALA A 45 2.70 2.11 -4.75
CA ALA A 45 2.17 2.23 -6.09
C ALA A 45 2.37 0.91 -6.85
N ALA A 46 1.47 0.61 -7.77
CA ALA A 46 1.54 -0.58 -8.62
C ALA A 46 1.14 -0.22 -10.06
N ALA A 47 1.66 -0.95 -11.05
CA ALA A 47 1.39 -0.71 -12.45
C ALA A 47 0.92 -1.95 -13.19
N ILE A 48 -0.16 -1.81 -13.96
CA ILE A 48 -0.55 -2.77 -14.98
C ILE A 48 0.10 -2.33 -16.30
N CYS A 49 1.21 -2.96 -16.67
CA CYS A 49 1.97 -2.60 -17.88
C CYS A 49 1.60 -3.53 -19.04
N ILE A 50 0.94 -2.99 -20.07
CA ILE A 50 0.52 -3.73 -21.26
C ILE A 50 1.19 -3.14 -22.50
N ASN A 51 1.79 -3.98 -23.33
CA ASN A 51 2.41 -3.55 -24.59
C ASN A 51 1.45 -3.65 -25.80
N ASP A 52 1.92 -3.24 -26.98
CA ASP A 52 1.14 -3.25 -28.21
C ASP A 52 0.69 -4.66 -28.64
N GLU A 53 1.43 -5.69 -28.25
CA GLU A 53 1.07 -7.10 -28.47
C GLU A 53 0.06 -7.64 -27.45
N LYS A 54 -0.51 -6.79 -26.60
CA LYS A 54 -1.44 -7.17 -25.51
C LYS A 54 -0.85 -8.14 -24.50
N LYS A 55 0.48 -8.10 -24.32
CA LYS A 55 1.17 -8.83 -23.25
C LYS A 55 1.34 -7.94 -22.05
N MET A 56 1.16 -8.53 -20.86
CA MET A 56 1.33 -7.85 -19.58
C MET A 56 2.67 -8.22 -18.96
N LEU A 57 3.37 -7.22 -18.40
CA LEU A 57 4.54 -7.49 -17.55
C LEU A 57 4.07 -8.04 -16.21
N LEU A 58 4.68 -9.16 -15.81
CA LEU A 58 4.54 -9.75 -14.49
C LEU A 58 5.93 -10.00 -13.92
N VAL A 59 6.04 -9.90 -12.60
CA VAL A 59 7.25 -10.19 -11.84
C VAL A 59 7.01 -11.38 -10.91
N THR A 60 8.04 -12.18 -10.66
CA THR A 60 7.98 -13.27 -9.69
C THR A 60 8.77 -12.87 -8.45
N GLN A 61 8.12 -12.83 -7.30
CA GLN A 61 8.73 -12.37 -6.06
C GLN A 61 8.52 -13.35 -4.91
N TRP A 62 9.54 -13.54 -4.06
CA TRP A 62 9.37 -14.28 -2.81
C TRP A 62 8.64 -13.41 -1.78
N ARG A 63 7.51 -13.91 -1.26
CA ARG A 63 6.73 -13.24 -0.21
C ARG A 63 6.91 -14.00 1.10
N GLU A 64 7.78 -13.48 1.95
CA GLU A 64 8.16 -14.10 3.23
C GLU A 64 6.96 -14.34 4.16
N ALA A 65 5.98 -13.42 4.18
CA ALA A 65 4.79 -13.52 5.01
C ALA A 65 3.94 -14.78 4.73
N ILE A 66 4.03 -15.31 3.50
CA ILE A 66 3.27 -16.47 3.02
C ILE A 66 4.18 -17.60 2.52
N LYS A 67 5.50 -17.44 2.63
CA LYS A 67 6.54 -18.44 2.31
C LYS A 67 6.42 -19.04 0.91
N GLN A 68 6.12 -18.21 -0.08
CA GLN A 68 5.99 -18.66 -1.47
C GLN A 68 6.47 -17.64 -2.49
N LEU A 69 6.78 -18.13 -3.70
CA LEU A 69 6.91 -17.29 -4.89
C LEU A 69 5.51 -16.93 -5.39
N THR A 70 5.26 -15.65 -5.60
CA THR A 70 4.04 -15.10 -6.16
C THR A 70 4.30 -14.51 -7.53
N LEU A 71 3.31 -14.59 -8.41
CA LEU A 71 3.30 -13.90 -9.69
C LEU A 71 2.46 -12.63 -9.53
N GLU A 72 3.08 -11.47 -9.71
CA GLU A 72 2.50 -10.17 -9.36
C GLU A 72 2.71 -9.15 -10.47
N ILE A 73 1.96 -8.05 -10.42
CA ILE A 73 2.28 -6.84 -11.18
C ILE A 73 3.45 -6.11 -10.51
N PRO A 74 4.26 -5.33 -11.26
CA PRO A 74 5.27 -4.46 -10.66
C PRO A 74 4.66 -3.51 -9.64
N ALA A 75 5.26 -3.43 -8.45
CA ALA A 75 4.75 -2.61 -7.36
C ALA A 75 5.84 -2.33 -6.33
N GLY A 76 5.85 -1.11 -5.79
CA GLY A 76 6.82 -0.72 -4.78
C GLY A 76 6.31 0.37 -3.84
N MET A 77 7.06 0.57 -2.75
CA MET A 77 6.72 1.57 -1.74
C MET A 77 6.99 2.97 -2.29
N ILE A 78 6.13 3.92 -1.91
CA ILE A 78 6.39 5.33 -2.17
C ILE A 78 7.43 5.79 -1.17
N ASP A 79 8.58 6.21 -1.66
CA ASP A 79 9.67 6.73 -0.83
C ASP A 79 9.41 8.19 -0.45
N ALA A 80 10.02 8.65 0.65
CA ALA A 80 9.94 10.05 1.06
C ALA A 80 10.52 11.03 0.02
N SER A 81 11.40 10.55 -0.85
CA SER A 81 11.96 11.32 -1.97
C SER A 81 11.08 11.36 -3.22
N ASP A 82 10.05 10.52 -3.32
CA ASP A 82 9.12 10.53 -4.44
C ASP A 82 8.13 11.70 -4.30
N VAL A 83 8.02 12.53 -5.35
CA VAL A 83 7.16 13.73 -5.34
C VAL A 83 5.67 13.34 -5.29
N ASN A 84 5.31 12.23 -5.90
CA ASN A 84 3.94 11.70 -5.98
C ASN A 84 3.95 10.20 -6.32
N PRO A 85 2.81 9.50 -6.20
CA PRO A 85 2.73 8.05 -6.47
C PRO A 85 3.15 7.64 -7.89
N LEU A 86 2.95 8.50 -8.90
CA LEU A 86 3.33 8.20 -10.27
C LEU A 86 4.84 8.18 -10.46
N ASP A 87 5.57 9.08 -9.80
CA ASP A 87 7.02 9.12 -9.88
C ASP A 87 7.66 7.92 -9.17
N ALA A 88 7.11 7.50 -8.02
CA ALA A 88 7.46 6.24 -7.38
C ALA A 88 7.29 5.06 -8.33
N MET A 89 6.14 4.97 -9.00
CA MET A 89 5.87 3.85 -9.92
C MET A 89 6.79 3.86 -11.16
N LYS A 90 7.17 5.03 -11.69
CA LYS A 90 8.14 5.09 -12.79
C LYS A 90 9.52 4.58 -12.38
N ARG A 91 9.96 4.89 -11.16
CA ARG A 91 11.21 4.38 -10.58
C ARG A 91 11.15 2.87 -10.42
N GLU A 92 10.13 2.36 -9.74
CA GLU A 92 9.95 0.91 -9.48
C GLU A 92 9.85 0.10 -10.79
N LEU A 93 9.10 0.59 -11.79
CA LEU A 93 9.03 -0.08 -13.09
C LEU A 93 10.40 -0.19 -13.77
N ASN A 94 11.27 0.80 -13.58
CA ASN A 94 12.62 0.76 -14.10
C ASN A 94 13.52 -0.19 -13.31
N GLU A 95 13.40 -0.23 -11.99
CA GLU A 95 14.19 -1.09 -11.10
C GLU A 95 13.83 -2.57 -11.25
N GLU A 96 12.54 -2.91 -11.25
CA GLU A 96 12.07 -4.31 -11.32
C GLU A 96 12.01 -4.84 -12.76
N GLY A 97 11.56 -4.00 -13.69
CA GLY A 97 11.29 -4.39 -15.08
C GLY A 97 12.36 -3.98 -16.08
N GLY A 98 13.22 -3.01 -15.75
CA GLY A 98 14.12 -2.39 -16.72
C GLY A 98 13.39 -1.60 -17.80
N LEU A 99 12.11 -1.25 -17.58
CA LEU A 99 11.24 -0.65 -18.59
C LEU A 99 10.94 0.83 -18.29
N LYS A 100 10.41 1.50 -19.31
CA LYS A 100 9.77 2.81 -19.22
C LYS A 100 8.47 2.75 -20.02
N ALA A 101 7.40 3.29 -19.48
CA ALA A 101 6.13 3.41 -20.20
C ALA A 101 5.98 4.81 -20.79
N GLU A 102 5.45 4.88 -22.01
CA GLU A 102 5.18 6.13 -22.73
C GLU A 102 3.89 6.81 -22.27
N TYR A 103 2.93 6.01 -21.78
CA TYR A 103 1.63 6.46 -21.33
C TYR A 103 1.32 5.92 -19.92
N TRP A 104 0.68 6.75 -19.11
CA TRP A 104 0.27 6.42 -17.75
C TRP A 104 -1.16 6.90 -17.50
N GLU A 105 -1.96 6.05 -16.88
CA GLU A 105 -3.34 6.36 -16.49
C GLU A 105 -3.58 5.84 -15.07
N LYS A 106 -4.19 6.65 -14.21
CA LYS A 106 -4.59 6.21 -12.88
C LYS A 106 -5.81 5.30 -13.00
N VAL A 107 -5.69 4.06 -12.56
CA VAL A 107 -6.78 3.07 -12.57
C VAL A 107 -7.65 3.20 -11.31
N ALA A 108 -7.04 3.15 -10.13
CA ALA A 108 -7.73 3.19 -8.85
C ALA A 108 -6.80 3.66 -7.71
N GLU A 109 -7.40 3.96 -6.56
CA GLU A 109 -6.77 4.17 -5.26
C GLU A 109 -7.72 3.61 -4.21
N PHE A 110 -7.19 2.90 -3.22
CA PHE A 110 -7.97 2.19 -2.20
C PHE A 110 -7.22 2.15 -0.87
#